data_AF-A0AAD4M7D8-F1
#
_entry.id   AF-A0AAD4M7D8-F1
#
_cell.length_a   1.000
_cell.length_b   1.000
_cell.length_c   1.000
_cell.angle_alpha   90.00
_cell.angle_beta   90.00
_cell.angle_gamma   90.00
#
_symmetry.space_group_name_H-M   'P 1'
#
loop_
_entity.id
_entity.type
_entity.pdbx_description
1 polymer ?
#
loop_
_entity_poly.entity_id
_entity_poly.type
_entity_poly.pdbx_seq_one_letter_code
_entity_poly.pdbx_strand_id
1 'polypeptide(L)'
;MYISIIIDSYARRPDCFRRAAGRIRARCADIDIDADERVKAAISMTLCELRTAESHSIPLECEAFLDLDEGKPVDRAPHGICVEALSRSTQSWASYSGYLREIRT
;
A
#
# COMPACT_ATOMS: atom_id res chain seq x y z
N MET A 1 3.07 11.14 18.85
CA MET A 1 4.35 10.40 18.95
C MET A 1 4.11 8.87 19.00
N TYR A 2 3.28 8.34 18.09
CA TYR A 2 3.03 6.89 17.97
C TYR A 2 3.10 6.44 16.50
N ILE A 3 2.73 7.34 15.58
CA ILE A 3 2.79 7.19 14.12
C ILE A 3 4.21 6.88 13.60
N SER A 4 5.25 7.51 14.19
CA SER A 4 6.63 7.34 13.73
C SER A 4 7.19 5.92 13.93
N ILE A 5 6.76 5.20 14.98
CA ILE A 5 7.32 3.90 15.36
C ILE A 5 6.91 2.82 14.34
N ILE A 6 5.66 2.83 13.91
CA ILE A 6 5.11 1.84 12.97
C ILE A 6 5.80 2.00 11.61
N ILE A 7 5.93 3.23 11.11
CA ILE A 7 6.57 3.46 9.81
C ILE A 7 8.10 3.17 9.86
N ASP A 8 8.77 3.39 11.01
CA ASP A 8 10.18 3.01 11.18
C ASP A 8 10.41 1.50 11.19
N SER A 9 9.41 0.72 11.59
CA SER A 9 9.47 -0.74 11.49
C SER A 9 9.40 -1.22 10.03
N TYR A 10 8.63 -0.53 9.17
CA TYR A 10 8.56 -0.81 7.72
C TYR A 10 9.80 -0.35 6.96
N ALA A 11 10.52 0.66 7.45
CA ALA A 11 11.78 1.10 6.87
C ALA A 11 12.90 0.05 7.00
N ARG A 12 12.72 -1.01 7.79
CA ARG A 12 13.67 -2.14 7.93
C ARG A 12 13.26 -3.38 7.14
N ARG A 13 12.11 -3.36 6.47
CA ARG A 13 11.61 -4.47 5.63
C ARG A 13 12.12 -4.35 4.18
N PRO A 14 12.10 -5.44 3.38
CA PRO A 14 12.54 -5.42 1.98
C PRO A 14 11.94 -4.24 1.20
N ASP A 15 12.69 -3.75 0.21
CA ASP A 15 12.55 -2.42 -0.42
C ASP A 15 11.13 -2.02 -0.83
N CYS A 16 10.23 -2.98 -1.05
CA CYS A 16 8.81 -2.73 -1.34
C CYS A 16 8.12 -1.93 -0.22
N PHE A 17 8.20 -2.40 1.03
CA PHE A 17 7.50 -1.75 2.16
C PHE A 17 8.06 -0.36 2.44
N ARG A 18 9.39 -0.21 2.37
CA ARG A 18 10.06 1.09 2.53
C ARG A 18 9.62 2.08 1.44
N ARG A 19 9.50 1.65 0.18
CA ARG A 19 9.03 2.49 -0.93
C ARG A 19 7.56 2.88 -0.78
N ALA A 20 6.70 1.92 -0.43
CA ALA A 20 5.27 2.17 -0.18
C ALA A 20 5.08 3.17 0.98
N ALA A 21 5.80 2.96 2.09
CA ALA A 21 5.79 3.86 3.24
C ALA A 21 6.40 5.25 2.94
N GLY A 22 7.41 5.34 2.08
CA GLY A 22 8.06 6.59 1.69
C GLY A 22 7.10 7.56 0.98
N ARG A 23 6.20 7.04 0.13
CA ARG A 23 5.16 7.84 -0.55
C ARG A 23 4.17 8.46 0.44
N ILE A 24 3.82 7.73 1.49
CA ILE A 24 2.97 8.21 2.58
C ILE A 24 3.72 9.28 3.39
N ARG A 25 4.97 9.00 3.80
CA ARG A 25 5.80 9.90 4.63
C ARG A 25 6.14 11.23 4.00
N ALA A 26 6.37 11.27 2.69
CA ALA A 26 6.63 12.52 1.97
C ALA A 26 5.46 13.53 2.05
N ARG A 27 4.28 13.08 2.50
CA ARG A 27 3.05 13.85 2.61
C ARG A 27 2.51 13.99 4.03
N CYS A 28 3.03 13.25 5.02
CA CYS A 28 2.65 13.34 6.45
C CYS A 28 3.02 14.68 7.14
N ALA A 29 3.56 15.66 6.43
CA ALA A 29 3.63 17.03 6.92
C ALA A 29 2.26 17.74 6.83
N ASP A 30 1.34 17.23 6.00
CA ASP A 30 -0.04 17.68 5.91
C ASP A 30 -0.98 16.68 6.62
N ILE A 31 -1.83 17.22 7.49
CA ILE A 31 -2.60 16.51 8.52
C ILE A 31 -3.77 15.69 7.95
N ASP A 32 -3.98 15.69 6.63
CA ASP A 32 -5.03 14.91 5.98
C ASP A 32 -4.46 14.24 4.71
N ILE A 33 -4.12 12.95 4.82
CA ILE A 33 -3.75 12.15 3.64
C ILE A 33 -5.01 12.00 2.79
N ASP A 34 -4.94 12.46 1.54
CA ASP A 34 -6.02 12.34 0.58
C ASP A 34 -6.58 10.90 0.53
N ALA A 35 -7.90 10.77 0.45
CA ALA A 35 -8.58 9.49 0.55
C ALA A 35 -8.15 8.50 -0.55
N ASP A 36 -7.84 9.00 -1.74
CA ASP A 36 -7.37 8.24 -2.89
C ASP A 36 -5.94 7.75 -2.65
N GLU A 37 -5.06 8.63 -2.18
CA GLU A 37 -3.68 8.30 -1.81
C GLU A 37 -3.63 7.26 -0.68
N ARG A 38 -4.53 7.36 0.30
CA ARG A 38 -4.65 6.35 1.36
C ARG A 38 -4.99 4.97 0.80
N VAL A 39 -5.89 4.90 -0.19
CA VAL A 39 -6.26 3.64 -0.83
C VAL A 39 -5.09 3.07 -1.63
N LYS A 40 -4.41 3.90 -2.44
CA LYS A 40 -3.23 3.49 -3.22
C LYS A 40 -2.09 2.98 -2.34
N ALA A 41 -1.87 3.64 -1.20
CA ALA A 41 -0.89 3.23 -0.21
C ALA A 41 -1.25 1.87 0.42
N ALA A 42 -2.50 1.68 0.82
CA ALA A 42 -2.98 0.42 1.37
C ALA A 42 -2.85 -0.74 0.37
N ILE A 43 -3.17 -0.50 -0.91
CA ILE A 43 -2.94 -1.48 -2.00
C ILE A 43 -1.45 -1.83 -2.08
N SER A 44 -0.58 -0.83 -2.18
CA SER A 44 0.87 -1.04 -2.33
C SER A 44 1.45 -1.86 -1.17
N MET A 45 1.06 -1.55 0.08
CA MET A 45 1.48 -2.31 1.27
C MET A 45 0.98 -3.75 1.25
N THR A 46 -0.26 -3.97 0.81
CA THR A 46 -0.84 -5.32 0.64
C THR A 46 -0.05 -6.13 -0.37
N LEU A 47 0.30 -5.54 -1.51
CA LEU A 47 1.06 -6.23 -2.56
C LEU A 47 2.48 -6.58 -2.09
N CYS A 48 3.12 -5.71 -1.30
CA CYS A 48 4.40 -6.03 -0.65
C CYS A 48 4.28 -7.24 0.27
N GLU A 49 3.19 -7.35 1.02
CA GLU A 49 2.93 -8.49 1.90
C GLU A 49 2.69 -9.79 1.14
N LEU A 50 1.82 -9.76 0.12
CA LEU A 50 1.55 -10.92 -0.73
C LEU A 50 2.83 -11.43 -1.42
N ARG A 51 3.67 -10.51 -1.92
CA ARG A 51 4.95 -10.86 -2.56
C ARG A 51 5.94 -11.49 -1.58
N THR A 52 5.98 -11.01 -0.33
CA THR A 52 6.87 -11.54 0.71
C THR A 52 6.43 -12.94 1.15
N ALA A 53 5.13 -13.19 1.20
CA ALA A 53 4.59 -14.47 1.64
C ALA A 53 4.70 -15.60 0.59
N GLU A 54 5.14 -15.29 -0.64
CA GLU A 54 5.10 -16.18 -1.82
C GLU A 54 3.74 -16.87 -2.03
N SER A 55 2.69 -16.37 -1.38
CA SER A 55 1.55 -17.20 -1.00
C SER A 55 0.44 -17.22 -2.03
N HIS A 56 0.33 -16.21 -2.90
CA HIS A 56 -0.70 -16.15 -3.95
C HIS A 56 -0.25 -15.28 -5.13
N SER A 57 -0.73 -15.61 -6.33
CA SER A 57 -0.53 -14.77 -7.50
C SER A 57 -1.19 -13.41 -7.30
N ILE A 58 -0.43 -12.36 -7.55
CA ILE A 58 -0.94 -10.99 -7.48
C ILE A 58 -1.98 -10.79 -8.60
N PRO A 59 -3.16 -10.21 -8.30
CA PRO A 59 -4.15 -9.92 -9.33
C PRO A 59 -3.57 -8.99 -10.41
N LEU A 60 -3.82 -9.30 -11.68
CA LEU A 60 -3.34 -8.50 -12.81
C LEU A 60 -3.92 -7.09 -12.77
N GLU A 61 -5.12 -6.95 -12.20
CA GLU A 61 -5.79 -5.66 -11.97
C GLU A 61 -4.99 -4.73 -11.05
N CYS A 62 -4.02 -5.26 -10.31
CA CYS A 62 -3.17 -4.53 -9.38
C CYS A 62 -1.75 -4.27 -9.91
N GLU A 63 -1.43 -4.63 -11.16
CA GLU A 63 -0.08 -4.54 -11.72
C GLU A 63 0.50 -3.12 -11.66
N ALA A 64 -0.34 -2.11 -11.88
CA ALA A 64 0.06 -0.69 -11.80
C ALA A 64 0.61 -0.26 -10.42
N PHE A 65 0.35 -1.06 -9.37
CA PHE A 65 0.79 -0.79 -8.00
C PHE A 65 2.01 -1.63 -7.58
N LEU A 66 2.53 -2.48 -8.46
CA LEU A 66 3.70 -3.33 -8.19
C LEU A 66 5.04 -2.62 -8.38
N ASP A 67 5.11 -1.77 -9.41
CA ASP A 67 6.32 -1.03 -9.74
C ASP A 67 6.28 0.34 -9.06
N LEU A 68 6.69 0.36 -7.78
CA LEU A 68 6.92 1.60 -7.04
C LEU A 68 8.23 2.30 -7.44
N ASP A 69 8.72 2.09 -8.67
CA ASP A 69 9.93 2.75 -9.16
C ASP A 69 9.73 4.27 -9.27
N GLU A 70 10.81 4.99 -8.98
CA GLU A 70 10.86 6.45 -8.99
C GLU A 70 10.59 6.96 -10.42
N GLY A 71 9.37 7.47 -10.66
CA GLY A 71 9.05 8.22 -11.88
C GLY A 71 7.80 7.77 -12.64
N LYS A 72 7.18 6.63 -12.32
CA LYS A 72 5.85 6.29 -12.87
C LYS A 72 4.75 6.81 -11.95
N PRO A 73 3.87 7.72 -12.42
CA PRO A 73 2.78 8.24 -11.61
C PRO A 73 1.73 7.14 -11.41
N VAL A 74 1.76 6.51 -10.24
CA VAL A 74 0.61 5.73 -9.72
C VAL A 74 -0.59 6.66 -9.46
N ASP A 75 -0.35 7.98 -9.43
CA ASP A 75 -1.31 9.04 -9.17
C ASP A 75 -2.58 8.99 -10.04
N ARG A 76 -2.56 8.35 -11.21
CA ARG A 76 -3.72 8.27 -12.14
C ARG A 76 -4.29 6.86 -12.34
N ALA A 77 -3.75 5.84 -11.68
CA ALA A 77 -4.24 4.48 -11.88
C ALA A 77 -5.61 4.31 -11.18
N PRO A 78 -6.66 3.85 -11.88
CA PRO A 78 -7.95 3.56 -11.25
C PRO A 78 -7.79 2.41 -10.26
N HIS A 79 -7.81 2.74 -8.97
CA HIS A 79 -7.55 1.78 -7.89
C HIS A 79 -8.75 0.86 -7.60
N GLY A 80 -9.97 1.24 -8.01
CA GLY A 80 -11.21 0.53 -7.70
C GLY A 80 -11.22 -0.92 -8.17
N ILE A 81 -10.69 -1.17 -9.38
CA ILE A 81 -10.64 -2.52 -9.98
C ILE A 81 -9.67 -3.41 -9.20
N CYS A 82 -8.53 -2.87 -8.74
CA CYS A 82 -7.60 -3.61 -7.89
C CYS A 82 -8.23 -3.91 -6.51
N VAL A 83 -8.94 -2.96 -5.90
CA VAL A 83 -9.64 -3.20 -4.62
C VAL A 83 -10.70 -4.30 -4.77
N GLU A 84 -11.47 -4.28 -5.86
CA GLU A 84 -12.42 -5.35 -6.16
C GLU A 84 -11.71 -6.70 -6.30
N ALA A 85 -10.58 -6.76 -7.01
CA ALA A 85 -9.81 -7.98 -7.17
C ALA A 85 -9.24 -8.50 -5.83
N LEU A 86 -8.72 -7.62 -4.96
CA LEU A 86 -8.28 -7.98 -3.61
C LEU A 86 -9.43 -8.54 -2.76
N SER A 87 -10.67 -8.07 -2.96
CA SER A 87 -11.85 -8.58 -2.23
C SER A 87 -12.21 -10.02 -2.57
N ARG A 88 -11.73 -10.57 -3.70
CA ARG A 88 -11.98 -11.96 -4.12
C ARG A 88 -11.26 -12.99 -3.24
N SER A 89 -10.27 -12.58 -2.45
CA SER A 89 -9.54 -13.42 -1.50
C SER A 89 -9.69 -12.86 -0.08
N THR A 90 -10.14 -13.69 0.85
CA THR A 90 -10.30 -13.31 2.26
C THR A 90 -8.98 -12.87 2.90
N GLN A 91 -7.88 -13.54 2.56
CA GLN A 91 -6.54 -13.19 3.04
C GLN A 91 -6.09 -11.83 2.49
N SER A 92 -6.27 -11.60 1.19
CA SER A 92 -5.90 -10.32 0.55
C SER A 92 -6.73 -9.15 1.08
N TRP A 93 -8.04 -9.37 1.27
CA TRP A 93 -8.95 -8.38 1.85
C TRP A 93 -8.61 -8.04 3.30
N ALA A 94 -8.26 -9.04 4.11
CA ALA A 94 -7.86 -8.82 5.50
C ALA A 94 -6.61 -7.94 5.59
N SER A 95 -5.61 -8.20 4.74
CA SER A 95 -4.38 -7.41 4.66
C SER A 95 -4.66 -5.97 4.21
N TYR A 96 -5.38 -5.79 3.09
CA TYR A 96 -5.77 -4.47 2.58
C TYR A 96 -6.58 -3.64 3.59
N SER A 97 -7.62 -4.22 4.16
CA SER A 97 -8.46 -3.52 5.15
C SER A 97 -7.71 -3.22 6.46
N GLY A 98 -6.67 -4.00 6.79
CA GLY A 98 -5.71 -3.70 7.85
C GLY A 98 -4.97 -2.40 7.56
N TYR A 99 -4.20 -2.37 6.46
CA TYR A 99 -3.42 -1.19 6.07
C TYR A 99 -4.29 0.06 5.89
N LEU A 100 -5.47 -0.06 5.28
CA LEU A 100 -6.38 1.07 5.09
C LEU A 100 -6.84 1.72 6.42
N ARG A 101 -7.01 0.92 7.48
CA ARG A 101 -7.36 1.42 8.82
C ARG A 101 -6.17 2.07 9.51
N GLU A 102 -4.96 1.54 9.32
CA GLU A 102 -3.75 2.05 9.95
C GLU A 102 -3.29 3.39 9.36
N ILE A 103 -3.46 3.61 8.05
CA ILE A 103 -3.08 4.85 7.34
C ILE A 103 -4.10 5.99 7.59
N ARG A 104 -4.85 5.96 8.69
CA ARG A 104 -5.84 6.99 9.08
C ARG A 104 -5.43 7.86 10.28
N THR A 105 -4.23 7.65 10.83
CA THR A 105 -3.80 8.26 12.10
C THR A 105 -2.46 8.93 11.94
#